data_AF-A0A7C0UFW4-F1
#
_entry.id   AF-A0A7C0UFW4-F1
#
_cell.length_a   1.000
_cell.length_b   1.000
_cell.length_c   1.000
_cell.angle_alpha   90.00
_cell.angle_beta   90.00
_cell.angle_gamma   90.00
#
_symmetry.space_group_name_H-M   'P 1'
#
loop_
_entity.id
_entity.type
_entity.pdbx_description
1 polymer ?
#
loop_
_entity_poly.entity_id
_entity_poly.type
_entity_poly.pdbx_seq_one_letter_code
_entity_poly.pdbx_strand_id
1 'polypeptide(L)'
;DGGYGNGSLDTSVALLVNKGIGDSVMTYFNAGAVFTDSFRAEETIDLEDYLYGAAGVEWLYSGTLSLNTQFFIQGSPFRNTGIRTIDEVATILSFGGRYRINPGRFLEFSFSEDTNTAGAPDFMFGLGYRYKF
;
A
#
# COMPACT_ATOMS: atom_id res chain seq x y z
N ASP A 1 6.66 -27.49 3.17
CA ASP A 1 5.68 -26.73 2.37
C ASP A 1 5.29 -25.46 3.11
N GLY A 2 6.10 -24.41 2.95
CA GLY A 2 5.79 -23.05 3.43
C GLY A 2 4.91 -22.36 2.40
N GLY A 3 3.84 -21.69 2.83
CA GLY A 3 2.89 -21.01 1.95
C GLY A 3 3.51 -19.83 1.18
N TYR A 4 2.67 -19.08 0.46
CA TYR A 4 3.04 -17.95 -0.39
C TYR A 4 3.49 -16.67 0.37
N GLY A 5 4.12 -16.80 1.54
CA GLY A 5 4.60 -15.68 2.36
C GLY A 5 6.07 -15.85 2.76
N ASN A 6 6.60 -14.93 3.56
CA ASN A 6 7.98 -14.99 4.06
C ASN A 6 8.26 -16.19 5.00
N GLY A 7 7.23 -16.92 5.44
CA GLY A 7 7.37 -18.14 6.23
C GLY A 7 7.69 -17.90 7.70
N SER A 8 7.59 -16.65 8.18
CA SER A 8 7.81 -16.25 9.57
C SER A 8 6.66 -15.36 10.07
N LEU A 9 6.71 -14.98 11.35
CA LEU A 9 5.72 -14.11 11.97
C LEU A 9 6.27 -12.68 12.05
N ASP A 10 5.62 -11.75 11.36
CA ASP A 10 5.88 -10.32 11.51
C ASP A 10 4.78 -9.65 12.33
N THR A 11 5.11 -8.57 13.03
CA THR A 11 4.15 -7.75 13.79
C THR A 11 4.27 -6.28 13.41
N SER A 12 3.19 -5.51 13.55
CA SER A 12 3.23 -4.09 13.22
C SER A 12 2.36 -3.24 14.14
N VAL A 13 2.74 -1.97 14.26
CA VAL A 13 1.94 -0.92 14.94
C VAL A 13 1.81 0.25 13.97
N ALA A 14 0.58 0.77 13.84
CA ALA A 14 0.27 1.83 12.90
C ALA A 14 -0.61 2.92 13.53
N LEU A 15 -0.37 4.17 13.12
CA LEU A 15 -1.22 5.31 13.36
C LEU A 15 -1.95 5.66 12.06
N LEU A 16 -3.26 5.85 12.14
CA LEU A 16 -4.11 6.26 11.02
C LEU A 16 -4.86 7.54 11.39
N VAL A 17 -4.75 8.57 10.56
CA VAL A 17 -5.40 9.87 10.74
C VAL A 17 -6.18 10.22 9.49
N ASN A 18 -7.48 10.47 9.67
CA ASN A 18 -8.38 10.86 8.59
C ASN A 18 -8.92 12.26 8.88
N LYS A 19 -8.92 13.15 7.90
CA LYS A 19 -9.43 14.51 8.05
C LYS A 19 -10.25 14.96 6.85
N GLY A 20 -11.53 15.25 7.08
CA GLY A 20 -12.39 15.89 6.09
C GLY A 20 -12.02 17.35 5.87
N ILE A 21 -12.06 17.80 4.62
CA ILE A 21 -11.90 19.20 4.22
C ILE A 21 -13.13 19.58 3.40
N GLY A 22 -14.05 20.33 4.03
CA GLY A 22 -15.37 20.60 3.45
C GLY A 22 -16.20 19.32 3.29
N ASP A 23 -17.10 19.32 2.31
CA ASP A 23 -18.08 18.24 2.12
C ASP A 23 -17.65 17.18 1.09
N SER A 24 -16.55 17.42 0.36
CA SER A 24 -16.17 16.61 -0.80
C SER A 24 -14.76 16.05 -0.74
N VAL A 25 -13.91 16.47 0.20
CA VAL A 25 -12.52 16.01 0.28
C VAL A 25 -12.24 15.33 1.62
N MET A 26 -11.56 14.19 1.56
CA MET A 26 -11.01 13.48 2.72
C MET A 26 -9.51 13.31 2.53
N THR A 27 -8.72 13.63 3.54
CA THR A 27 -7.29 13.31 3.56
C THR A 27 -7.02 12.15 4.50
N TYR A 28 -6.05 11.33 4.13
CA TYR A 28 -5.62 10.15 4.86
C TYR A 28 -4.13 10.25 5.10
N PHE A 29 -3.70 10.04 6.34
CA PHE A 29 -2.31 9.90 6.70
C PHE A 29 -2.15 8.62 7.51
N ASN A 30 -1.16 7.80 7.17
CA ASN A 30 -0.80 6.63 7.94
C ASN A 30 0.71 6.53 8.06
N ALA A 31 1.15 6.01 9.19
CA ALA A 31 2.54 5.69 9.44
C ALA A 31 2.61 4.48 10.37
N GLY A 32 3.63 3.65 10.22
CA GLY A 32 3.80 2.47 11.05
C GLY A 32 5.22 1.96 11.10
N ALA A 33 5.44 1.07 12.05
CA ALA A 33 6.65 0.28 12.20
C ALA A 33 6.30 -1.20 12.07
N VAL A 34 7.14 -1.94 11.36
CA VAL A 34 7.01 -3.39 11.20
C VAL A 34 8.24 -4.04 11.82
N PHE A 35 7.98 -5.00 12.71
CA PHE A 35 8.97 -5.82 13.37
C PHE A 35 9.02 -7.17 12.66
N THR A 36 10.16 -7.45 12.03
CA THR A 36 10.34 -8.60 11.14
C THR A 36 11.20 -9.67 11.83
N ASP A 37 11.04 -10.92 11.41
CA ASP A 37 11.90 -12.02 11.88
C ASP A 37 12.87 -12.45 10.77
N SER A 38 12.41 -13.31 9.87
CA SER A 38 13.26 -13.90 8.86
C SER A 38 12.48 -14.19 7.58
N PHE A 39 13.15 -14.13 6.44
CA PHE A 39 12.62 -14.62 5.18
C PHE A 39 13.10 -16.05 4.95
N ARG A 40 12.18 -17.02 5.00
CA ARG A 40 12.48 -18.45 4.85
C ARG A 40 12.16 -18.92 3.43
N ALA A 41 13.19 -18.98 2.59
CA ALA A 41 13.13 -19.57 1.26
C ALA A 41 14.11 -20.77 1.16
N GLU A 42 14.82 -20.93 0.03
CA GLU A 42 15.89 -21.92 -0.11
C GLU A 42 16.99 -21.69 0.96
N GLU A 43 17.28 -20.42 1.24
CA GLU A 43 18.09 -19.97 2.37
C GLU A 43 17.26 -19.09 3.30
N THR A 44 17.61 -19.08 4.58
CA THR A 44 17.00 -18.17 5.57
C THR A 44 17.81 -16.89 5.64
N ILE A 45 17.13 -15.76 5.42
CA ILE A 45 17.73 -14.42 5.46
C ILE A 45 17.08 -13.65 6.61
N ASP A 46 17.90 -13.06 7.48
CA ASP A 46 17.41 -12.17 8.53
C ASP A 46 16.89 -10.88 7.90
N LEU A 47 15.71 -10.44 8.35
CA LEU A 47 15.10 -9.19 7.90
C LEU A 47 15.38 -8.07 8.90
N GLU A 48 15.40 -6.83 8.42
CA GLU A 48 15.45 -5.65 9.26
C GLU A 48 14.04 -5.13 9.54
N ASP A 49 13.83 -4.64 10.76
CA ASP A 49 12.68 -3.82 11.10
C ASP A 49 12.66 -2.57 10.22
N TYR A 50 11.47 -2.16 9.80
CA TYR A 50 11.34 -1.01 8.91
C TYR A 50 10.15 -0.13 9.27
N LEU A 51 10.24 1.10 8.79
CA LEU A 51 9.16 2.09 8.90
C LEU A 51 8.48 2.25 7.54
N TYR A 52 7.20 2.57 7.58
CA TYR A 52 6.45 2.97 6.41
C TYR A 52 5.53 4.15 6.71
N GLY A 53 5.08 4.82 5.65
CA GLY A 53 4.02 5.79 5.75
C GLY A 53 3.34 6.02 4.41
N ALA A 54 2.12 6.54 4.47
CA ALA A 54 1.39 6.99 3.29
C ALA A 54 0.58 8.24 3.59
N ALA A 55 0.42 9.05 2.54
CA ALA A 55 -0.48 10.18 2.52
C ALA A 55 -1.38 10.08 1.29
N GLY A 56 -2.66 10.37 1.43
CA GLY A 56 -3.60 10.32 0.33
C GLY A 56 -4.73 11.32 0.46
N VAL A 57 -5.40 11.55 -0.66
CA VAL A 57 -6.58 12.41 -0.76
C VAL A 57 -7.64 11.65 -1.54
N GLU A 58 -8.87 11.66 -1.05
CA GLU A 58 -10.06 11.23 -1.77
C GLU A 58 -10.98 12.41 -2.00
N TRP A 59 -11.49 12.51 -3.22
CA TRP A 59 -12.44 13.51 -3.66
C TRP A 59 -13.73 12.84 -4.09
N LEU A 60 -14.85 13.26 -3.51
CA LEU A 60 -16.19 12.93 -3.94
C LEU A 60 -16.52 13.71 -5.22
N TYR A 61 -16.17 13.11 -6.36
CA TYR A 61 -16.41 13.66 -7.70
C TYR A 61 -17.91 13.85 -7.98
N SER A 62 -18.73 12.89 -7.55
CA SER A 62 -20.19 12.93 -7.71
C SER A 62 -20.89 12.19 -6.56
N GLY A 63 -22.22 12.23 -6.53
CA GLY A 63 -23.01 11.46 -5.56
C GLY A 63 -22.79 9.94 -5.61
N THR A 64 -22.12 9.41 -6.64
CA THR A 64 -21.85 7.98 -6.82
C THR A 64 -20.38 7.64 -7.06
N LEU A 65 -19.53 8.59 -7.43
CA LEU A 65 -18.11 8.35 -7.71
C LEU A 65 -17.22 9.13 -6.74
N SER A 66 -16.30 8.43 -6.08
CA SER A 66 -15.13 9.05 -5.45
C SER A 66 -13.85 8.62 -6.16
N LEU A 67 -12.89 9.53 -6.23
CA LEU A 67 -11.57 9.31 -6.81
C LEU A 67 -10.53 9.55 -5.72
N ASN A 68 -9.44 8.80 -5.73
CA ASN A 68 -8.38 8.96 -4.75
C ASN A 68 -7.00 8.88 -5.39
N THR A 69 -6.04 9.50 -4.72
CA THR A 69 -4.62 9.30 -4.97
C THR A 69 -3.90 9.14 -3.63
N GLN A 70 -2.85 8.33 -3.63
CA GLN A 70 -2.04 8.04 -2.45
C GLN A 70 -0.58 7.88 -2.84
N PHE A 71 0.30 8.45 -2.03
CA PHE A 71 1.73 8.17 -2.05
C PHE A 71 2.08 7.34 -0.83
N PHE A 72 2.81 6.24 -1.04
CA PHE A 72 3.30 5.33 -0.01
C PHE A 72 4.81 5.25 -0.10
N ILE A 73 5.47 5.19 1.06
CA ILE A 73 6.91 5.05 1.19
C ILE A 73 7.22 4.04 2.30
N GLN A 74 8.21 3.19 2.07
CA GLN A 74 8.60 2.14 2.99
C GLN A 74 10.13 1.93 2.93
N GLY A 75 10.76 1.79 4.09
CA GLY A 75 12.15 1.34 4.16
C GLY A 75 12.30 -0.13 3.78
N SER A 76 13.46 -0.53 3.28
CA SER A 76 13.67 -1.93 2.93
C SER A 76 13.86 -2.81 4.18
N PRO A 77 13.22 -3.98 4.25
CA PRO A 77 13.55 -5.02 5.21
C PRO A 77 14.81 -5.81 4.81
N PHE A 78 15.36 -5.60 3.61
CA PHE A 78 16.59 -6.23 3.13
C PHE A 78 17.72 -5.19 3.14
N ARG A 79 18.87 -5.54 3.71
CA ARG A 79 20.07 -4.69 3.64
C ARG A 79 21.29 -5.48 3.18
N ASN A 80 22.05 -4.85 2.28
CA ASN A 80 23.33 -5.35 1.79
C ASN A 80 23.23 -6.69 1.05
N THR A 81 22.11 -6.94 0.35
CA THR A 81 21.99 -8.10 -0.54
C THR A 81 22.85 -7.94 -1.79
N GLY A 82 23.31 -6.70 -2.07
CA GLY A 82 24.02 -6.36 -3.31
C GLY A 82 23.08 -6.16 -4.50
N ILE A 83 21.76 -6.29 -4.27
CA ILE A 83 20.71 -6.07 -5.26
C ILE A 83 20.00 -4.75 -4.91
N ARG A 84 20.39 -3.69 -5.60
CA ARG A 84 19.93 -2.32 -5.32
C ARG A 84 18.40 -2.20 -5.23
N THR A 85 17.67 -2.87 -6.11
CA THR A 85 16.20 -2.78 -6.18
C THR A 85 15.49 -3.24 -4.90
N ILE A 86 16.07 -4.20 -4.16
CA ILE A 86 15.46 -4.68 -2.91
C ILE A 86 16.13 -4.08 -1.67
N ASP A 87 17.31 -3.48 -1.77
CA ASP A 87 18.00 -2.85 -0.65
C ASP A 87 17.56 -1.39 -0.40
N GLU A 88 16.85 -0.78 -1.35
CA GLU A 88 16.46 0.63 -1.32
C GLU A 88 15.04 0.87 -0.79
N VAL A 89 14.77 2.14 -0.45
CA VAL A 89 13.43 2.60 -0.07
C VAL A 89 12.46 2.38 -1.23
N ALA A 90 11.32 1.76 -0.95
CA ALA A 90 10.25 1.55 -1.91
C ALA A 90 9.27 2.73 -1.86
N THR A 91 8.83 3.21 -3.03
CA THR A 91 7.87 4.32 -3.12
C THR A 91 6.79 4.03 -4.16
N ILE A 92 5.53 3.98 -3.74
CA ILE A 92 4.40 3.66 -4.60
C ILE A 92 3.49 4.87 -4.73
N LEU A 93 3.22 5.28 -5.97
CA LEU A 93 2.15 6.23 -6.27
C LEU A 93 0.93 5.46 -6.75
N SER A 94 -0.23 5.76 -6.18
CA SER A 94 -1.50 5.12 -6.52
C SER A 94 -2.55 6.13 -6.92
N PHE A 95 -3.39 5.76 -7.87
CA PHE A 95 -4.61 6.43 -8.26
C PHE A 95 -5.74 5.41 -8.31
N GLY A 96 -6.92 5.77 -7.85
CA GLY A 96 -8.05 4.87 -7.88
C GLY A 96 -9.37 5.57 -7.68
N GLY A 97 -10.41 4.76 -7.52
CA GLY A 97 -11.72 5.29 -7.28
C GLY A 97 -12.72 4.22 -6.87
N ARG A 98 -13.86 4.69 -6.40
CA ARG A 98 -14.98 3.88 -5.96
C ARG A 98 -16.26 4.39 -6.60
N TYR A 99 -16.91 3.51 -7.33
CA TYR A 99 -18.22 3.74 -7.92
C TYR A 99 -19.30 3.01 -7.13
N ARG A 100 -20.29 3.74 -6.61
CA ARG A 100 -21.46 3.21 -5.93
C ARG A 100 -22.50 2.81 -6.97
N ILE A 101 -22.74 1.50 -7.10
CA ILE A 101 -23.78 0.96 -7.98
C ILE A 101 -25.16 1.22 -7.36
N ASN A 102 -25.31 0.89 -6.08
CA ASN A 102 -26.51 1.13 -5.28
C ASN A 102 -26.12 1.16 -3.78
N PRO A 103 -27.05 1.48 -2.86
CA PRO A 103 -26.77 1.43 -1.43
C PRO A 103 -26.24 0.05 -1.03
N GLY A 104 -24.99 -0.02 -0.56
CA GLY A 104 -24.35 -1.25 -0.11
C GLY A 104 -23.50 -1.99 -1.16
N ARG A 105 -23.50 -1.60 -2.45
CA ARG A 105 -22.65 -2.22 -3.49
C ARG A 105 -21.74 -1.21 -4.17
N PHE A 106 -20.45 -1.56 -4.28
CA PHE A 106 -19.42 -0.69 -4.83
C PHE A 106 -18.49 -1.46 -5.76
N LEU A 107 -18.10 -0.82 -6.85
CA LEU A 107 -16.95 -1.20 -7.66
C LEU A 107 -15.77 -0.31 -7.28
N GLU A 108 -14.60 -0.91 -7.15
CA GLU A 108 -13.36 -0.22 -6.83
C GLU A 108 -12.34 -0.52 -7.91
N PHE A 109 -11.56 0.49 -8.30
CA PHE A 109 -10.45 0.33 -9.23
C PHE A 109 -9.23 1.06 -8.70
N SER A 110 -8.05 0.55 -9.01
CA SER A 110 -6.78 1.18 -8.69
C SER A 110 -5.73 0.91 -9.74
N PHE A 111 -4.84 1.87 -9.90
CA PHE A 111 -3.59 1.78 -10.63
C PHE A 111 -2.49 2.28 -9.71
N SER A 112 -1.41 1.51 -9.58
CA SER A 112 -0.26 1.86 -8.74
C SER A 112 1.02 1.68 -9.53
N GLU A 113 2.00 2.53 -9.30
CA GLU A 113 3.31 2.47 -9.96
C GLU A 113 4.41 2.66 -8.91
N ASP A 114 5.43 1.81 -8.97
CA ASP A 114 6.67 2.04 -8.25
C ASP A 114 7.43 3.20 -8.91
N THR A 115 7.68 4.23 -8.11
CA THR A 115 8.31 5.47 -8.57
C THR A 115 9.83 5.42 -8.48
N ASN A 116 10.40 4.39 -7.84
CA ASN A 116 11.84 4.24 -7.74
C ASN A 116 12.38 3.76 -9.10
N THR A 117 13.05 4.67 -9.82
CA THR A 117 13.32 4.61 -11.27
C THR A 117 14.49 3.68 -11.63
N ALA A 118 14.62 2.55 -10.93
CA ALA A 118 15.61 1.51 -11.19
C ALA A 118 15.10 0.46 -12.19
N GLY A 119 14.72 0.89 -13.40
CA GLY A 119 14.96 0.11 -14.62
C GLY A 119 13.89 -0.82 -15.21
N ALA A 120 12.71 -1.04 -14.62
CA ALA A 120 11.59 -1.74 -15.28
C ALA A 120 10.24 -1.33 -14.65
N PRO A 121 9.11 -1.30 -15.38
CA PRO A 121 7.84 -0.88 -14.81
C PRO A 121 7.15 -2.08 -14.12
N ASP A 122 6.94 -2.02 -12.81
CA ASP A 122 6.05 -2.96 -12.10
C ASP A 122 4.82 -2.21 -11.57
N PHE A 123 3.96 -1.78 -12.50
CA PHE A 123 2.67 -1.21 -12.16
C PHE A 123 1.69 -2.32 -11.75
N MET A 124 0.74 -1.97 -10.89
CA MET A 124 -0.34 -2.85 -10.45
C MET A 124 -1.67 -2.26 -10.87
N PHE A 125 -2.56 -3.12 -11.36
CA PHE A 125 -3.96 -2.78 -11.59
C PHE A 125 -4.86 -3.63 -10.70
N GLY A 126 -5.81 -2.97 -10.02
CA GLY A 126 -6.77 -3.61 -9.13
C GLY A 126 -8.19 -3.36 -9.57
N LEU A 127 -9.02 -4.40 -9.51
CA LEU A 127 -10.48 -4.29 -9.59
C LEU A 127 -11.09 -5.02 -8.39
N GLY A 128 -11.97 -4.34 -7.67
CA GLY A 128 -12.62 -4.84 -6.48
C GLY A 128 -14.14 -4.69 -6.56
N TYR A 129 -14.84 -5.60 -5.90
CA TYR A 129 -16.26 -5.48 -5.63
C TYR A 129 -16.49 -5.57 -4.13
N ARG A 130 -17.14 -4.56 -3.58
CA ARG A 130 -17.45 -4.48 -2.14
C ARG A 130 -18.95 -4.52 -1.91
N TYR A 131 -19.35 -5.41 -1.02
CA TYR A 131 -20.73 -5.57 -0.56
C TYR A 131 -20.83 -5.35 0.95
N LYS A 132 -21.84 -4.59 1.38
CA LYS A 132 -22.18 -4.39 2.78
C LYS A 132 -23.58 -4.97 3.03
N PHE A 133 -23.65 -5.91 3.99
CA PHE A 133 -24.90 -6.50 4.50
C PHE A 133 -25.68 -5.48 5.33
#